data_AF-A0A920TX81-F1
#
_entry.id   AF-A0A920TX81-F1
#
_cell.length_a   1.000
_cell.length_b   1.000
_cell.length_c   1.000
_cell.angle_alpha   90.00
_cell.angle_beta   90.00
_cell.angle_gamma   90.00
#
_symmetry.space_group_name_H-M   'P 1'
#
loop_
_entity.id
_entity.type
_entity.pdbx_description
1 polymer ?
#
loop_
_entity_poly.entity_id
_entity_poly.type
_entity_poly.pdbx_seq_one_letter_code
_entity_poly.pdbx_strand_id
1 'polypeptide(L)'
;MKGKGPTAKELAHIKKRYFFDLDSELDDPYKQVVRYAFPHLYSREMSLEEERIFIESITAEKMLAVAKKVFDSKKLNFILVGPHTSELKSQLEGLIFQF
;
A
#
# COMPACT_ATOMS: atom_id res chain seq x y z
N MET A 1 12.87 9.42 7.71
CA MET A 1 12.43 8.39 8.70
C MET A 1 13.49 7.32 8.95
N LYS A 2 14.05 7.24 10.17
CA LYS A 2 14.72 6.03 10.66
C LYS A 2 13.71 5.19 11.47
N GLY A 3 12.67 4.68 10.80
CA GLY A 3 11.77 3.69 11.38
C GLY A 3 12.42 2.30 11.32
N LYS A 4 12.18 1.46 12.34
CA LYS A 4 12.74 0.08 12.41
C LYS A 4 12.06 -0.92 11.45
N GLY A 5 11.11 -0.46 10.62
CA GLY A 5 10.24 -1.34 9.83
C GLY A 5 9.18 -2.02 10.70
N PRO A 6 8.26 -2.79 10.09
CA PRO A 6 7.28 -3.56 10.85
C PRO A 6 7.97 -4.70 11.61
N THR A 7 7.43 -5.06 12.76
CA THR A 7 7.81 -6.27 13.47
C THR A 7 7.42 -7.52 12.67
N ALA A 8 8.06 -8.66 12.96
CA ALA A 8 7.70 -9.93 12.35
C ALA A 8 6.22 -10.30 12.59
N LYS A 9 5.66 -9.94 13.76
CA LYS A 9 4.26 -10.19 14.09
C LYS A 9 3.31 -9.34 13.24
N GLU A 10 3.60 -8.05 13.07
CA GLU A 10 2.81 -7.16 12.21
C GLU A 10 2.86 -7.60 10.75
N LEU A 11 4.05 -7.99 10.27
CA LEU A 11 4.22 -8.50 8.91
C LEU A 11 3.46 -9.82 8.69
N ALA A 12 3.53 -10.75 9.63
CA ALA A 12 2.77 -12.00 9.55
C ALA A 12 1.25 -11.75 9.58
N HIS A 13 0.81 -10.81 10.44
CA HIS A 13 -0.60 -10.47 10.55
C HIS A 13 -1.15 -9.87 9.24
N ILE A 14 -0.45 -8.92 8.63
CA ILE A 14 -0.93 -8.29 7.40
C ILE A 14 -0.91 -9.27 6.21
N LYS A 15 0.09 -10.16 6.13
CA LYS A 15 0.10 -11.24 5.13
C LYS A 15 -1.08 -12.19 5.30
N LYS A 16 -1.38 -12.60 6.54
CA LYS A 16 -2.54 -13.45 6.83
C LYS A 16 -3.84 -12.78 6.40
N ARG A 17 -4.01 -11.48 6.67
CA ARG A 17 -5.19 -10.73 6.22
C ARG A 17 -5.28 -10.71 4.70
N TYR A 18 -4.17 -10.42 4.01
CA TYR A 18 -4.13 -10.40 2.56
C TYR A 18 -4.46 -11.78 1.95
N PHE A 19 -3.97 -12.86 2.54
CA PHE A 19 -4.31 -14.22 2.10
C PHE A 19 -5.78 -14.55 2.27
N PHE A 20 -6.39 -14.09 3.36
CA PHE A 20 -7.84 -14.22 3.51
C PHE A 20 -8.59 -13.46 2.40
N ASP A 21 -8.12 -12.27 2.04
CA ASP A 21 -8.71 -11.51 0.93
C ASP A 21 -8.54 -12.28 -0.40
N LEU A 22 -7.36 -12.83 -0.70
CA LEU A 22 -7.10 -13.68 -1.88
C LEU A 22 -8.03 -14.90 -1.94
N ASP A 23 -8.16 -15.61 -0.82
CA ASP A 23 -9.02 -16.80 -0.74
C ASP A 23 -10.49 -16.41 -0.98
N SER A 24 -10.93 -15.24 -0.48
CA SER A 24 -12.28 -14.73 -0.72
C SER A 24 -12.53 -14.30 -2.18
N GLU A 25 -11.48 -14.03 -2.97
CA GLU A 25 -11.67 -13.65 -4.38
C GLU A 25 -12.11 -14.82 -5.25
N LEU A 26 -11.79 -16.06 -4.85
CA LEU A 26 -12.19 -17.26 -5.58
C LEU A 26 -13.72 -17.39 -5.67
N ASP A 27 -14.42 -16.91 -4.65
CA ASP A 27 -15.87 -16.98 -4.54
C ASP A 27 -16.57 -15.73 -5.14
N ASP A 28 -15.81 -14.77 -5.67
CA ASP A 28 -16.33 -13.54 -6.26
C ASP A 28 -16.08 -13.51 -7.78
N PRO A 29 -17.10 -13.82 -8.61
CA PRO A 29 -16.98 -13.83 -10.07
C PRO A 29 -16.52 -12.49 -10.64
N TYR A 30 -16.88 -11.36 -10.01
CA TYR A 30 -16.45 -10.05 -10.48
C TYR A 30 -14.95 -9.85 -10.27
N LYS A 31 -14.42 -10.25 -9.11
CA LYS A 31 -12.97 -10.20 -8.85
C LYS A 31 -12.18 -11.14 -9.77
N GLN A 32 -12.72 -12.32 -10.08
CA GLN A 32 -12.10 -13.22 -11.06
C GLN A 32 -12.02 -12.56 -12.44
N VAL A 33 -13.07 -11.88 -12.89
CA VAL A 33 -13.04 -11.11 -14.15
C VAL A 33 -11.98 -10.01 -14.10
N VAL A 34 -11.92 -9.22 -13.03
CA VAL A 34 -10.90 -8.16 -12.89
C VAL A 34 -9.49 -8.76 -12.94
N ARG A 35 -9.25 -9.87 -12.24
CA ARG A 35 -7.95 -10.54 -12.16
C ARG A 35 -7.44 -11.04 -13.50
N TYR A 36 -8.30 -11.63 -14.34
CA TYR A 36 -7.86 -12.21 -15.61
C TYR A 36 -8.05 -11.28 -16.81
N ALA A 37 -9.06 -10.39 -16.80
CA ALA A 37 -9.31 -9.48 -17.93
C ALA A 37 -8.42 -8.24 -17.89
N PHE A 38 -8.15 -7.65 -16.71
CA PHE A 38 -7.38 -6.41 -16.62
C PHE A 38 -5.92 -6.59 -17.04
N PRO A 39 -5.20 -7.66 -16.61
CA PRO A 39 -3.82 -7.86 -17.03
C PRO A 39 -3.65 -8.09 -18.52
N HIS A 40 -4.61 -8.72 -19.21
CA HIS A 40 -4.55 -8.87 -20.66
C HIS A 40 -4.46 -7.52 -21.41
N LEU A 41 -4.93 -6.43 -20.80
CA LEU A 41 -4.90 -5.10 -21.41
C LEU A 41 -3.73 -4.23 -20.92
N TYR A 42 -3.31 -4.38 -19.66
CA TYR A 42 -2.45 -3.39 -19.00
C TYR A 42 -1.22 -3.97 -18.29
N SER A 43 -1.07 -5.29 -18.18
CA SER A 43 0.03 -5.87 -17.43
C SER A 43 0.33 -7.34 -17.81
N ARG A 44 0.86 -8.11 -16.86
CA ARG A 44 1.11 -9.54 -16.98
C ARG A 44 0.14 -10.26 -16.06
N GLU A 45 -0.46 -11.33 -16.56
CA GLU A 45 -1.28 -12.22 -15.76
C GLU A 45 -0.45 -12.86 -14.64
N MET A 46 -1.00 -12.86 -13.43
CA MET A 46 -0.44 -13.50 -12.26
C MET A 46 -1.55 -14.30 -11.59
N SER A 47 -1.33 -15.61 -11.47
CA SER A 47 -2.22 -16.50 -10.74
C SER A 47 -2.23 -16.18 -9.24
N LEU A 48 -3.27 -16.63 -8.54
CA LEU A 48 -3.37 -16.51 -7.09
C LEU A 48 -2.20 -17.18 -6.37
N GLU A 49 -1.73 -18.33 -6.88
CA GLU A 49 -0.60 -19.06 -6.32
C GLU A 49 0.71 -18.29 -6.46
N GLU A 50 0.97 -17.73 -7.65
CA GLU A 50 2.15 -16.88 -7.89
C GLU A 50 2.12 -15.63 -7.01
N GLU A 51 0.95 -15.01 -6.85
CA GLU A 51 0.78 -13.85 -5.98
C GLU A 51 1.03 -14.21 -4.51
N ARG A 52 0.52 -15.35 -4.05
CA ARG A 52 0.76 -15.85 -2.69
C ARG A 52 2.25 -16.03 -2.42
N ILE A 53 2.97 -16.71 -3.31
CA ILE A 53 4.44 -16.89 -3.22
C ILE A 53 5.15 -15.52 -3.21
N PHE A 54 4.71 -14.60 -4.05
CA PHE A 54 5.28 -13.25 -4.10
C PHE A 54 5.11 -12.51 -2.77
N ILE A 55 3.89 -12.52 -2.20
CA ILE A 55 3.58 -11.89 -0.91
C ILE A 55 4.33 -12.57 0.24
N GLU A 56 4.46 -13.89 0.23
CA GLU A 56 5.28 -14.62 1.20
C GLU A 56 6.73 -14.15 1.18
N SER A 57 7.29 -13.84 0.01
CA SER A 57 8.66 -13.36 -0.17
C SER A 57 8.93 -11.93 0.35
N ILE A 58 7.88 -11.18 0.76
CA ILE A 58 8.02 -9.81 1.26
C ILE A 58 8.65 -9.83 2.66
N THR A 59 9.71 -9.04 2.84
CA THR A 59 10.40 -8.91 4.14
C THR A 59 10.21 -7.50 4.71
N ALA A 60 10.49 -7.33 6.01
CA ALA A 60 10.42 -6.03 6.68
C ALA A 60 11.38 -5.01 6.03
N GLU A 61 12.54 -5.46 5.57
CA GLU A 61 13.53 -4.64 4.88
C GLU A 61 13.01 -4.16 3.52
N LYS A 62 12.37 -5.04 2.75
CA LYS A 62 11.72 -4.67 1.48
C LYS A 62 10.61 -3.64 1.71
N MET A 63 9.77 -3.84 2.73
CA MET A 63 8.73 -2.88 3.10
C MET A 63 9.32 -1.53 3.50
N LEU A 64 10.38 -1.52 4.32
CA LEU A 64 11.03 -0.28 4.72
C LEU A 64 11.69 0.44 3.53
N ALA A 65 12.28 -0.31 2.60
CA ALA A 65 12.85 0.24 1.37
C ALA A 65 11.78 0.91 0.49
N VAL A 66 10.59 0.29 0.36
CA VAL A 66 9.45 0.87 -0.36
C VAL A 66 8.90 2.09 0.39
N ALA A 67 8.72 1.99 1.72
CA ALA A 67 8.22 3.09 2.54
C ALA A 67 9.09 4.34 2.41
N LYS A 68 10.42 4.19 2.38
CA LYS A 68 11.35 5.32 2.14
C LYS A 68 11.21 5.97 0.77
N LYS A 69 10.76 5.22 -0.24
CA LYS A 69 10.53 5.74 -1.61
C LYS A 69 9.16 6.40 -1.75
N VAL A 70 8.15 5.88 -1.05
CA VAL A 70 6.76 6.35 -1.11
C VAL A 70 6.54 7.57 -0.21
N PHE A 71 7.02 7.50 1.03
CA PHE A 71 6.92 8.60 2.01
C PHE A 71 8.13 9.53 1.90
N ASP A 72 8.35 10.06 0.69
CA ASP A 72 9.33 11.09 0.40
C ASP A 72 8.65 12.47 0.57
N SER A 73 9.13 13.29 1.50
CA SER A 73 8.56 14.62 1.76
C SER A 73 8.62 15.53 0.54
N LYS A 74 9.56 15.29 -0.40
CA LYS A 74 9.64 16.03 -1.66
C LYS A 74 8.51 15.69 -2.65
N LYS A 75 7.76 14.62 -2.41
CA LYS A 75 6.67 14.12 -3.25
C LYS A 75 5.31 14.20 -2.55
N LEU A 76 5.21 14.97 -1.49
CA LEU A 76 3.98 15.07 -0.71
C LEU A 76 2.90 15.78 -1.53
N ASN A 77 1.78 15.09 -1.74
CA ASN A 77 0.55 15.68 -2.28
C ASN A 77 -0.44 15.84 -1.12
N PHE A 78 -0.87 17.07 -0.86
CA PHE A 78 -1.81 17.37 0.20
C PHE A 78 -3.07 18.01 -0.39
N ILE A 79 -4.23 17.46 -0.02
CA ILE A 79 -5.55 17.96 -0.44
C ILE A 79 -6.36 18.20 0.82
N LEU A 80 -6.82 19.44 1.00
CA LEU A 80 -7.75 19.81 2.06
C LEU A 80 -9.18 19.82 1.51
N VAL A 81 -10.09 19.10 2.16
CA VAL A 81 -11.51 19.10 1.83
C VAL A 81 -12.29 19.69 3.00
N GLY A 82 -12.99 20.81 2.78
CA GLY A 82 -13.74 21.55 3.80
C GLY A 82 -13.36 23.04 3.87
N PRO A 83 -13.75 23.74 4.94
CA PRO A 83 -13.45 25.16 5.12
C PRO A 83 -11.94 25.45 5.10
N HIS A 84 -11.50 26.30 4.19
CA HIS A 84 -10.09 26.69 4.07
C HIS A 84 -9.87 28.06 4.70
N THR A 85 -9.23 28.09 5.87
CA THR A 85 -8.81 29.33 6.55
C THR A 85 -7.30 29.53 6.48
N SER A 86 -6.85 30.78 6.52
CA SER A 86 -5.41 31.12 6.49
C SER A 86 -4.63 30.57 7.68
N GLU A 87 -5.30 30.43 8.84
CA GLU A 87 -4.72 29.82 10.04
C GLU A 87 -4.48 28.32 9.83
N LEU A 88 -5.50 27.60 9.31
CA LEU A 88 -5.39 26.17 9.01
C LEU A 88 -4.30 25.91 7.95
N LYS A 89 -4.22 26.76 6.93
CA LYS A 89 -3.14 26.68 5.92
C LYS A 89 -1.76 26.80 6.57
N SER A 90 -1.56 27.80 7.42
CA SER A 90 -0.28 28.02 8.12
C SER A 90 0.10 26.85 9.03
N GLN A 91 -0.86 26.27 9.75
CA GLN A 91 -0.64 25.08 10.58
C GLN A 91 -0.23 23.86 9.75
N LEU A 92 -0.89 23.63 8.62
CA LEU A 92 -0.61 22.51 7.73
C LEU A 92 0.74 22.65 7.04
N GLU A 93 1.08 23.84 6.55
CA GLU A 93 2.41 24.14 6.01
C GLU A 93 3.48 23.91 7.08
N GLY A 94 3.23 24.36 8.31
CA GLY A 94 4.12 24.12 9.46
C GLY A 94 4.36 22.63 9.73
N LEU A 95 3.32 21.79 9.65
CA LEU A 95 3.48 20.33 9.78
C LEU A 95 4.35 19.78 8.65
N ILE A 96 4.08 20.17 7.39
CA ILE A 96 4.81 19.68 6.23
C ILE A 96 6.30 20.05 6.29
N PHE A 97 6.64 21.29 6.67
CA PHE A 97 8.03 21.74 6.77
C PHE A 97 8.81 21.09 7.92
N GLN A 98 8.14 20.50 8.90
CA GLN A 98 8.77 19.74 9.99
C GLN A 98 9.12 18.29 9.61
N PHE A 99 8.72 17.81 8.42
CA PHE A 99 8.96 16.44 7.93
C PHE A 99 10.05 16.35 6.83
#